data_AF-A0A9D4E1R3-F1
#
_entry.id   AF-A0A9D4E1R3-F1
#
_cell.length_a   1.000
_cell.length_b   1.000
_cell.length_c   1.000
_cell.angle_alpha   90.00
_cell.angle_beta   90.00
_cell.angle_gamma   90.00
#
_symmetry.space_group_name_H-M   'P 1'
#
loop_
_entity.id
_entity.type
_entity.pdbx_description
1 polymer ?
#
loop_
_entity_poly.entity_id
_entity_poly.type
_entity_poly.pdbx_seq_one_letter_code
_entity_poly.pdbx_strand_id
1 'polypeptide(L)'
;MKDAGTTDLSDKEINDFLQAFCLELIGEIFSSLTSLAQTTFETTSEVISDNDTKVLFYISGYIIGALMKKYGKITKRSTRDTKMSVAKNLVSRTTEKTFTEKYSAMYKYKDRCGLKKPCDDFFFMVREFENVVRKQVNHTQIHAKSFLKTELTDNIMDSFMVKHYSAILFESEADEESEKEHYLEDCIDYFLTVRGFAVAKLVNKQTAQSAKENKKTSASLRDALKTFNVSQKSVNKNSGATRK
;
A
#
# COMPACT_ATOMS: atom_id res chain seq x y z
N MET A 1 -33.47 -42.03 57.31
CA MET A 1 -32.47 -41.63 56.30
C MET A 1 -33.27 -41.29 55.05
N LYS A 2 -33.34 -40.01 54.67
CA LYS A 2 -34.06 -39.59 53.46
C LYS A 2 -33.09 -39.74 52.30
N ASP A 3 -33.45 -40.57 51.34
CA ASP A 3 -32.72 -40.78 50.11
C ASP A 3 -32.54 -39.44 49.38
N ALA A 4 -31.29 -39.12 49.05
CA ALA A 4 -30.96 -38.02 48.17
C ALA A 4 -31.49 -38.38 46.79
N GLY A 5 -32.61 -37.77 46.40
CA GLY A 5 -33.14 -37.88 45.05
C GLY A 5 -32.13 -37.32 44.06
N THR A 6 -31.46 -38.21 43.34
CA THR A 6 -30.77 -37.89 42.10
C THR A 6 -31.83 -37.38 41.13
N THR A 7 -31.85 -36.08 40.87
CA THR A 7 -32.64 -35.49 39.79
C THR A 7 -32.02 -35.95 38.47
N ASP A 8 -32.63 -36.95 37.84
CA ASP A 8 -32.37 -37.27 36.44
C ASP A 8 -32.78 -36.05 35.60
N LEU A 9 -31.79 -35.28 35.15
CA LEU A 9 -31.97 -34.27 34.13
C LEU A 9 -32.40 -35.00 32.85
N SER A 10 -33.56 -34.64 32.32
CA SER A 10 -34.04 -35.24 31.08
C SER A 10 -33.09 -34.88 29.93
N ASP A 11 -32.92 -35.80 28.98
CA ASP A 11 -32.10 -35.56 27.77
C ASP A 11 -32.47 -34.26 27.05
N LYS A 12 -33.74 -33.83 27.19
CA LYS A 12 -34.25 -32.57 26.66
C LYS A 12 -33.66 -31.36 27.39
N GLU A 13 -33.59 -31.38 28.72
CA GLU A 13 -33.00 -30.29 29.52
C GLU A 13 -31.49 -30.17 29.27
N ILE A 14 -30.81 -31.31 29.08
CA ILE A 14 -29.39 -31.32 28.70
C ILE A 14 -29.20 -30.71 27.32
N ASN A 15 -30.04 -31.07 26.34
CA ASN A 15 -29.94 -30.54 24.99
C ASN A 15 -30.26 -29.04 24.91
N ASP A 16 -31.31 -28.60 25.63
CA ASP A 16 -31.68 -27.18 25.71
C ASP A 16 -30.56 -26.35 26.37
N PHE A 17 -29.92 -26.90 27.42
CA PHE A 17 -28.75 -26.28 28.05
C PHE A 17 -27.54 -26.20 27.10
N LEU A 18 -27.21 -27.29 26.41
CA LEU A 18 -26.10 -27.32 25.46
C LEU A 18 -26.31 -26.36 24.30
N GLN A 19 -27.54 -26.24 23.81
CA GLN A 19 -27.87 -25.32 22.73
C GLN A 19 -27.75 -23.85 23.18
N ALA A 20 -28.24 -23.53 24.38
CA ALA A 20 -28.08 -22.20 24.97
C ALA A 20 -26.60 -21.86 25.20
N PHE A 21 -25.84 -22.78 25.78
CA PHE A 21 -24.40 -22.62 26.02
C PHE A 21 -23.61 -22.45 24.73
N CYS A 22 -23.90 -23.23 23.68
CA CYS A 22 -23.25 -23.07 22.38
C CYS A 22 -23.55 -21.72 21.75
N LEU A 23 -24.79 -21.23 21.85
CA LEU A 23 -25.17 -19.93 21.31
C LEU A 23 -24.49 -18.77 22.06
N GLU A 24 -24.39 -18.88 23.38
CA GLU A 24 -23.69 -17.92 24.23
C GLU A 24 -22.19 -17.89 23.91
N LEU A 25 -21.55 -19.06 23.81
CA LEU A 25 -20.15 -19.19 23.42
C LEU A 25 -19.87 -18.60 22.04
N ILE A 26 -20.73 -18.84 21.05
CA ILE A 26 -20.64 -18.25 19.72
C ILE A 26 -20.76 -16.72 19.84
N GLY A 27 -21.71 -16.22 20.63
CA GLY A 27 -21.89 -14.79 20.88
C GLY A 27 -20.65 -14.12 21.50
N GLU A 28 -20.02 -14.77 22.48
CA GLU A 28 -18.78 -14.29 23.11
C GLU A 28 -17.59 -14.31 22.16
N ILE A 29 -17.46 -15.37 21.36
CA ILE A 29 -16.41 -15.47 20.33
C ILE A 29 -16.58 -14.37 19.29
N PHE A 30 -17.80 -14.15 18.78
CA PHE A 30 -18.08 -13.07 17.82
C PHE A 30 -17.86 -11.69 18.43
N SER A 31 -18.26 -11.47 19.68
CA SER A 31 -18.06 -10.20 20.38
C SER A 31 -16.57 -9.92 20.60
N SER A 32 -15.80 -10.94 20.98
CA SER A 32 -14.35 -10.86 21.16
C SER A 32 -13.64 -10.61 19.83
N LEU A 33 -14.03 -11.29 18.75
CA LEU A 33 -13.53 -11.05 17.39
C LEU A 33 -13.86 -9.64 16.90
N THR A 34 -15.07 -9.15 17.20
CA THR A 34 -15.51 -7.79 16.79
C THR A 34 -14.73 -6.72 17.55
N SER A 35 -14.53 -6.90 18.85
CA SER A 35 -13.72 -6.01 19.69
C SER A 35 -12.24 -6.01 19.26
N LEU A 36 -11.69 -7.18 18.94
CA LEU A 36 -10.34 -7.32 18.41
C LEU A 36 -10.21 -6.65 17.03
N ALA A 37 -11.21 -6.81 16.16
CA ALA A 37 -11.27 -6.15 14.87
C ALA A 37 -11.36 -4.62 15.01
N GLN A 38 -12.16 -4.10 15.95
CA GLN A 38 -12.28 -2.66 16.23
C GLN A 38 -10.99 -2.06 16.79
N THR A 39 -10.36 -2.71 17.78
CA THR A 39 -9.09 -2.24 18.34
C THR A 39 -7.95 -2.27 17.33
N THR A 40 -7.93 -3.26 16.43
CA THR A 40 -6.98 -3.31 15.30
C THR A 40 -7.26 -2.21 14.27
N PHE A 41 -8.53 -1.90 14.02
CA PHE A 41 -8.96 -0.85 13.08
C PHE A 41 -8.58 0.55 13.57
N GLU A 42 -8.71 0.82 14.87
CA GLU A 42 -8.36 2.10 15.49
C GLU A 42 -6.85 2.35 15.56
N THR A 43 -6.02 1.30 15.56
CA THR A 43 -4.55 1.43 15.68
C THR A 43 -3.79 1.44 14.36
N THR A 44 -4.38 1.05 13.22
CA THR A 44 -3.61 0.85 11.97
C THR A 44 -4.22 1.34 10.65
N SER A 45 -5.41 1.97 10.65
CA SER A 45 -6.05 2.39 9.40
C SER A 45 -5.83 3.87 9.11
N GLU A 46 -4.70 4.22 8.48
CA GLU A 46 -4.68 5.42 7.63
C GLU A 46 -5.63 5.18 6.45
N VAL A 47 -6.87 5.63 6.60
CA VAL A 47 -7.90 5.51 5.54
C VAL A 47 -7.35 6.11 4.24
N ILE A 48 -7.23 5.30 3.20
CA ILE A 48 -6.81 5.76 1.86
C ILE A 48 -7.80 6.83 1.39
N SER A 49 -7.27 8.03 1.09
CA SER A 49 -8.09 9.16 0.64
C SER A 49 -8.77 8.86 -0.70
N ASP A 50 -9.86 9.56 -1.01
CA ASP A 50 -10.54 9.44 -2.31
C ASP A 50 -9.61 9.77 -3.49
N ASN A 51 -8.67 10.69 -3.30
CA ASN A 51 -7.71 11.05 -4.32
C ASN A 51 -6.67 9.94 -4.52
N ASP A 52 -6.15 9.35 -3.44
CA ASP A 52 -5.24 8.22 -3.54
C ASP A 52 -5.94 7.00 -4.16
N THR A 53 -7.21 6.78 -3.81
CA THR A 53 -8.04 5.72 -4.40
C THR A 53 -8.15 5.89 -5.93
N LYS A 54 -8.33 7.12 -6.41
CA LYS A 54 -8.31 7.44 -7.85
C LYS A 54 -6.93 7.17 -8.46
N VAL A 55 -5.85 7.55 -7.78
CA VAL A 55 -4.48 7.28 -8.24
C VAL A 55 -4.22 5.77 -8.33
N LEU A 56 -4.64 5.00 -7.33
CA LEU A 56 -4.52 3.54 -7.32
C LEU A 56 -5.28 2.91 -8.48
N PHE A 57 -6.47 3.40 -8.79
CA PHE A 57 -7.22 2.94 -9.97
C PHE A 57 -6.42 3.13 -11.28
N TYR A 58 -5.75 4.28 -11.42
CA TYR A 58 -4.84 4.53 -12.55
C TYR A 58 -3.63 3.60 -12.54
N ILE A 59 -3.03 3.36 -11.37
CA ILE A 59 -1.89 2.45 -11.21
C ILE A 59 -2.28 1.02 -11.59
N SER A 60 -3.45 0.54 -11.16
CA SER A 60 -3.98 -0.77 -11.56
C SER A 60 -4.06 -0.88 -13.08
N GLY A 61 -4.66 0.11 -13.76
CA GLY A 61 -4.74 0.12 -15.22
C GLY A 61 -3.38 0.14 -15.91
N TYR A 62 -2.40 0.84 -15.33
CA TYR A 62 -1.02 0.83 -15.81
C TYR A 62 -0.35 -0.55 -15.65
N ILE A 63 -0.50 -1.21 -14.48
CA ILE A 63 0.08 -2.53 -14.21
C ILE A 63 -0.42 -3.54 -15.24
N ILE A 64 -1.73 -3.58 -15.50
CA ILE A 64 -2.31 -4.46 -16.52
C ILE A 64 -1.67 -4.20 -17.89
N GLY A 65 -1.60 -2.93 -18.30
CA GLY A 65 -0.99 -2.56 -19.58
C GLY A 65 0.49 -2.94 -19.68
N ALA A 66 1.24 -2.84 -18.57
CA ALA A 66 2.63 -3.25 -18.49
C ALA A 66 2.79 -4.77 -18.59
N LEU A 67 1.95 -5.54 -17.88
CA LEU A 67 1.93 -7.00 -17.93
C LEU A 67 1.58 -7.51 -19.34
N MET A 68 0.54 -6.96 -19.97
CA MET A 68 0.18 -7.33 -21.35
C MET A 68 1.34 -7.07 -22.33
N LYS A 69 2.08 -5.97 -22.16
CA LYS A 69 3.28 -5.68 -22.97
C LYS A 69 4.43 -6.64 -22.66
N LYS A 70 4.66 -6.99 -21.39
CA LYS A 70 5.69 -7.94 -20.95
C LYS A 70 5.40 -9.33 -21.53
N TYR A 71 4.19 -9.81 -21.32
CA TYR A 71 3.76 -11.14 -21.75
C TYR A 71 3.67 -11.25 -23.26
N GLY A 72 3.20 -10.21 -23.96
CA GLY A 72 3.15 -10.20 -25.43
C GLY A 72 4.52 -10.34 -26.12
N LYS A 73 5.63 -10.08 -25.42
CA LYS A 73 7.00 -10.25 -25.93
C LYS A 73 7.56 -11.67 -25.75
N ILE A 74 6.84 -12.56 -25.07
CA ILE A 74 7.28 -13.94 -24.85
C ILE A 74 7.27 -14.70 -26.19
N THR A 75 8.42 -15.29 -26.54
CA THR A 75 8.60 -16.01 -27.81
C THR A 75 7.81 -17.33 -27.85
N LYS A 76 7.76 -18.06 -26.73
CA LYS A 76 7.04 -19.34 -26.64
C LYS A 76 5.53 -19.10 -26.61
N ARG A 77 4.85 -19.50 -27.69
CA ARG A 77 3.42 -19.23 -27.90
C ARG A 77 2.54 -19.74 -26.77
N SER A 78 2.71 -20.98 -26.30
CA SER A 78 1.86 -21.54 -25.24
C SER A 78 1.94 -20.72 -23.96
N THR A 79 3.16 -20.48 -23.46
CA THR A 79 3.39 -19.66 -22.27
C THR A 79 2.88 -18.23 -22.45
N ARG A 80 3.12 -17.63 -23.62
CA ARG A 80 2.60 -16.30 -23.94
C ARG A 80 1.07 -16.26 -23.82
N ASP A 81 0.39 -17.23 -24.42
CA ASP A 81 -1.06 -17.25 -24.50
C ASP A 81 -1.69 -17.44 -23.11
N THR A 82 -1.13 -18.33 -22.25
CA THR A 82 -1.52 -18.47 -20.83
C THR A 82 -1.29 -17.19 -20.03
N LYS A 83 -0.06 -16.63 -20.05
CA LYS A 83 0.25 -15.38 -19.32
C LYS A 83 -0.62 -14.20 -19.80
N MET A 84 -0.90 -14.14 -21.11
CA MET A 84 -1.81 -13.15 -21.66
C MET A 84 -3.25 -13.36 -21.23
N SER A 85 -3.70 -14.60 -21.03
CA SER A 85 -5.03 -14.90 -20.47
C SER A 85 -5.16 -14.37 -19.05
N VAL A 86 -4.15 -14.65 -18.20
CA VAL A 86 -4.06 -14.09 -16.84
C VAL A 86 -4.17 -12.56 -16.86
N ALA A 87 -3.38 -11.87 -17.69
CA ALA A 87 -3.45 -10.41 -17.79
C ALA A 87 -4.81 -9.89 -18.29
N LYS A 88 -5.55 -10.67 -19.08
CA LYS A 88 -6.92 -10.33 -19.50
C LYS A 88 -7.96 -10.57 -18.41
N ASN A 89 -7.72 -11.46 -17.44
CA ASN A 89 -8.60 -11.65 -16.28
C ASN A 89 -8.58 -10.42 -15.36
N LEU A 90 -7.49 -9.64 -15.37
CA LEU A 90 -7.36 -8.41 -14.60
C LEU A 90 -8.20 -7.25 -15.14
N VAL A 91 -8.70 -7.36 -16.38
CA VAL A 91 -9.48 -6.31 -17.05
C VAL A 91 -10.96 -6.49 -16.74
N SER A 92 -11.66 -5.40 -16.44
CA SER A 92 -13.11 -5.41 -16.28
C SER A 92 -13.79 -5.88 -17.58
N ARG A 93 -14.60 -6.94 -17.49
CA ARG A 93 -15.35 -7.54 -18.62
C ARG A 93 -16.79 -7.07 -18.72
N THR A 94 -17.32 -6.44 -17.67
CA THR A 94 -18.73 -6.08 -17.53
C THR A 94 -19.00 -4.60 -17.76
N THR A 95 -20.17 -4.31 -18.33
CA THR A 95 -20.78 -2.96 -18.44
C THR A 95 -21.66 -2.62 -17.24
N GLU A 96 -21.70 -3.47 -16.22
CA GLU A 96 -22.49 -3.29 -15.00
C GLU A 96 -21.87 -2.24 -14.06
N LYS A 97 -22.67 -1.71 -13.13
CA LYS A 97 -22.22 -0.74 -12.12
C LYS A 97 -21.26 -1.42 -11.13
N THR A 98 -20.00 -1.49 -11.52
CA THR A 98 -18.89 -1.98 -10.70
C THR A 98 -18.44 -0.94 -9.68
N PHE A 99 -17.75 -1.34 -8.61
CA PHE A 99 -17.15 -0.39 -7.66
C PHE A 99 -16.20 0.57 -8.39
N THR A 100 -15.48 0.07 -9.38
CA THR A 100 -14.55 0.84 -10.21
C THR A 100 -15.23 1.78 -11.21
N GLU A 101 -16.52 1.60 -11.50
CA GLU A 101 -17.31 2.39 -12.46
C GLU A 101 -17.21 3.90 -12.17
N LYS A 102 -17.29 4.29 -10.89
CA LYS A 102 -17.23 5.70 -10.44
C LYS A 102 -15.91 6.40 -10.78
N TYR A 103 -14.84 5.66 -11.00
CA TYR A 103 -13.53 6.21 -11.36
C TYR A 103 -13.31 6.27 -12.88
N SER A 104 -14.18 5.64 -13.66
CA SER A 104 -14.11 5.55 -15.13
C SER A 104 -14.27 6.91 -15.82
N ALA A 105 -15.02 7.85 -15.23
CA ALA A 105 -15.19 9.19 -15.80
C ALA A 105 -13.87 9.99 -15.79
N MET A 106 -13.10 9.88 -14.70
CA MET A 106 -11.78 10.50 -14.62
C MET A 106 -10.80 9.84 -15.59
N TYR A 107 -10.88 8.51 -15.73
CA TYR A 107 -10.09 7.72 -16.67
C TYR A 107 -10.23 8.21 -18.12
N LYS A 108 -11.45 8.43 -18.60
CA LYS A 108 -11.71 8.90 -19.98
C LYS A 108 -11.12 10.27 -20.29
N TYR A 109 -10.92 11.13 -19.28
CA TYR A 109 -10.42 12.50 -19.50
C TYR A 109 -8.88 12.59 -19.61
N LYS A 110 -8.12 11.67 -18.99
CA LYS A 110 -6.64 11.67 -19.06
C LYS A 110 -6.05 10.51 -19.86
N ASP A 111 -6.84 9.51 -20.23
CA ASP A 111 -6.37 8.38 -21.01
C ASP A 111 -6.10 8.77 -22.46
N ARG A 112 -4.93 8.41 -22.97
CA ARG A 112 -4.57 8.48 -24.40
C ARG A 112 -4.80 7.13 -25.08
N CYS A 113 -5.91 6.47 -24.72
CA CYS A 113 -6.33 5.14 -25.19
C CYS A 113 -5.35 3.99 -24.87
N GLY A 114 -4.51 4.13 -23.85
CA GLY A 114 -3.44 3.18 -23.53
C GLY A 114 -3.58 2.50 -22.17
N LEU A 115 -4.39 3.06 -21.28
CA LEU A 115 -4.68 2.47 -19.99
C LEU A 115 -5.68 1.32 -20.16
N LYS A 116 -5.78 0.42 -19.18
CA LYS A 116 -6.81 -0.63 -19.13
C LYS A 116 -7.73 -0.38 -17.94
N LYS A 117 -9.03 -0.65 -18.07
CA LYS A 117 -9.98 -0.61 -16.95
C LYS A 117 -9.77 -1.87 -16.10
N PRO A 118 -9.27 -1.79 -14.86
CA PRO A 118 -9.14 -2.96 -13.99
C PRO A 118 -10.51 -3.50 -13.58
N CYS A 119 -10.61 -4.80 -13.32
CA CYS A 119 -11.75 -5.37 -12.60
C CYS A 119 -11.68 -5.00 -11.11
N ASP A 120 -12.80 -5.19 -10.39
CA ASP A 120 -12.92 -4.80 -8.99
C ASP A 120 -11.94 -5.57 -8.09
N ASP A 121 -11.84 -6.89 -8.27
CA ASP A 121 -10.93 -7.74 -7.47
C ASP A 121 -9.47 -7.34 -7.64
N PHE A 122 -9.04 -7.08 -8.88
CA PHE A 122 -7.68 -6.62 -9.13
C PHE A 122 -7.43 -5.22 -8.54
N PHE A 123 -8.42 -4.33 -8.62
CA PHE A 123 -8.32 -3.03 -7.97
C PHE A 123 -8.19 -3.16 -6.44
N PHE A 124 -8.98 -4.03 -5.81
CA PHE A 124 -8.90 -4.26 -4.37
C PHE A 124 -7.59 -4.92 -3.94
N MET A 125 -7.06 -5.85 -4.75
CA MET A 125 -5.73 -6.41 -4.53
C MET A 125 -4.64 -5.32 -4.55
N VAL A 126 -4.64 -4.44 -5.55
CA VAL A 126 -3.68 -3.32 -5.62
C VAL A 126 -3.87 -2.33 -4.47
N ARG A 127 -5.10 -2.09 -4.03
CA ARG A 127 -5.39 -1.27 -2.85
C ARG A 127 -4.79 -1.89 -1.60
N GLU A 128 -4.84 -3.22 -1.47
CA GLU A 128 -4.23 -3.91 -0.35
C GLU A 128 -2.70 -3.84 -0.39
N PHE A 129 -2.08 -3.86 -1.57
CA PHE A 129 -0.63 -3.61 -1.69
C PHE A 129 -0.25 -2.27 -1.03
N GLU A 130 -1.02 -1.22 -1.30
CA GLU A 130 -0.78 0.10 -0.69
C GLU A 130 -1.03 0.10 0.81
N ASN A 131 -2.06 -0.60 1.31
CA ASN A 131 -2.30 -0.73 2.75
C ASN A 131 -1.10 -1.37 3.45
N VAL A 132 -0.57 -2.47 2.90
CA VAL A 132 0.61 -3.15 3.44
C VAL A 132 1.82 -2.21 3.43
N VAL A 133 2.07 -1.53 2.30
CA VAL A 133 3.19 -0.58 2.21
C VAL A 133 3.07 0.56 3.23
N ARG A 134 1.88 1.15 3.41
CA ARG A 134 1.67 2.23 4.40
C ARG A 134 1.92 1.78 5.83
N LYS A 135 1.55 0.54 6.18
CA LYS A 135 1.82 -0.03 7.51
C LYS A 135 3.31 -0.19 7.78
N GLN A 136 4.10 -0.51 6.76
CA GLN A 136 5.54 -0.79 6.89
C GLN A 136 6.42 0.46 6.70
N VAL A 137 5.95 1.43 5.91
CA VAL A 137 6.74 2.59 5.51
C VAL A 137 6.28 3.84 6.26
N ASN A 138 7.04 4.25 7.27
CA ASN A 138 6.86 5.58 7.86
C ASN A 138 7.42 6.66 6.92
N HIS A 139 6.53 7.38 6.23
CA HIS A 139 6.89 8.43 5.29
C HIS A 139 7.56 9.67 5.93
N THR A 140 7.47 9.84 7.25
CA THR A 140 8.16 10.93 7.97
C THR A 140 9.61 10.60 8.32
N GLN A 141 9.97 9.31 8.35
CA GLN A 141 11.30 8.81 8.63
C GLN A 141 11.65 7.71 7.62
N ILE A 142 11.97 8.13 6.39
CA ILE A 142 12.40 7.22 5.31
C ILE A 142 13.78 6.67 5.69
N HIS A 143 13.81 5.54 6.40
CA HIS A 143 15.03 4.79 6.65
C HIS A 143 15.30 3.83 5.49
N ALA A 144 16.55 3.67 5.07
CA ALA A 144 16.90 2.83 3.91
C ALA A 144 16.44 1.36 4.04
N LYS A 145 16.23 0.86 5.25
CA LYS A 145 15.73 -0.51 5.50
C LYS A 145 14.24 -0.68 5.21
N SER A 146 13.39 0.33 5.41
CA SER A 146 11.94 0.22 5.21
C SER A 146 11.51 0.14 3.73
N PHE A 147 12.47 0.25 2.80
CA PHE A 147 12.24 0.17 1.36
C PHE A 147 12.93 -1.03 0.70
N LEU A 148 13.39 -2.02 1.48
CA LEU A 148 13.92 -3.24 0.88
C LEU A 148 12.80 -3.93 0.08
N LYS A 149 12.96 -3.95 -1.25
CA LYS A 149 11.98 -4.51 -2.19
C LYS A 149 11.56 -5.92 -1.78
N THR A 150 12.51 -6.73 -1.35
CA THR A 150 12.27 -8.12 -0.91
C THR A 150 11.33 -8.15 0.30
N GLU A 151 11.66 -7.41 1.36
CA GLU A 151 10.84 -7.37 2.59
C GLU A 151 9.42 -6.83 2.33
N LEU A 152 9.28 -5.81 1.49
CA LEU A 152 7.95 -5.33 1.09
C LEU A 152 7.19 -6.34 0.23
N THR A 153 7.89 -7.08 -0.64
CA THR A 153 7.28 -8.12 -1.46
C THR A 153 6.77 -9.24 -0.56
N ASP A 154 7.60 -9.74 0.36
CA ASP A 154 7.24 -10.81 1.30
C ASP A 154 6.02 -10.41 2.14
N ASN A 155 6.02 -9.19 2.70
CA ASN A 155 4.88 -8.68 3.47
C ASN A 155 3.59 -8.56 2.64
N ILE A 156 3.68 -8.17 1.37
CA ILE A 156 2.52 -8.09 0.47
C ILE A 156 2.03 -9.51 0.15
N MET A 157 2.94 -10.42 -0.15
CA MET A 157 2.64 -11.83 -0.43
C MET A 157 1.96 -12.50 0.76
N ASP A 158 2.35 -12.15 1.99
CA ASP A 158 1.77 -12.70 3.22
C ASP A 158 0.39 -12.14 3.58
N SER A 159 -0.07 -11.07 2.92
CA SER A 159 -1.39 -10.51 3.20
C SER A 159 -2.51 -11.49 2.82
N PHE A 160 -3.38 -11.79 3.79
CA PHE A 160 -4.56 -12.63 3.59
C PHE A 160 -5.45 -12.12 2.44
N MET A 161 -5.69 -10.80 2.38
CA MET A 161 -6.54 -10.21 1.34
C MET A 161 -5.88 -10.29 -0.03
N VAL A 162 -4.55 -10.18 -0.10
CA VAL A 162 -3.81 -10.39 -1.36
C VAL A 162 -3.96 -11.83 -1.83
N LYS A 163 -3.73 -12.82 -0.94
CA LYS A 163 -3.91 -14.25 -1.26
C LYS A 163 -5.34 -14.57 -1.71
N HIS A 164 -6.33 -13.96 -1.06
CA HIS A 164 -7.74 -14.13 -1.44
C HIS A 164 -8.03 -13.64 -2.86
N TYR A 165 -7.62 -12.42 -3.20
CA TYR A 165 -7.87 -11.87 -4.54
C TYR A 165 -7.00 -12.53 -5.62
N SER A 166 -5.75 -12.90 -5.31
CA SER A 166 -4.89 -13.59 -6.26
C SER A 166 -5.44 -14.97 -6.62
N ALA A 167 -6.01 -15.70 -5.66
CA ALA A 167 -6.73 -16.95 -5.92
C ALA A 167 -7.84 -16.71 -6.94
N ILE A 168 -8.77 -15.78 -6.69
CA ILE A 168 -9.88 -15.47 -7.60
C ILE A 168 -9.40 -15.10 -9.01
N LEU A 169 -8.34 -14.29 -9.11
CA LEU A 169 -7.85 -13.76 -10.38
C LEU A 169 -7.07 -14.78 -11.22
N PHE A 170 -6.39 -15.74 -10.57
CA PHE A 170 -5.41 -16.62 -11.21
C PHE A 170 -5.83 -18.10 -11.23
N GLU A 171 -6.87 -18.50 -10.49
CA GLU A 171 -7.29 -19.91 -10.31
C GLU A 171 -7.64 -20.64 -11.61
N SER A 172 -8.10 -19.94 -12.64
CA SER A 172 -8.49 -20.58 -13.92
C SER A 172 -7.34 -20.86 -14.90
N GLU A 173 -6.15 -20.31 -14.66
CA GLU A 173 -5.07 -20.27 -15.66
C GLU A 173 -3.73 -20.83 -15.15
N ALA A 174 -3.69 -21.28 -13.89
CA ALA A 174 -2.50 -21.76 -13.21
C ALA A 174 -2.80 -23.05 -12.43
N ASP A 175 -2.26 -24.16 -12.91
CA ASP A 175 -2.43 -25.47 -12.28
C ASP A 175 -1.52 -25.64 -11.05
N GLU A 176 -0.38 -24.95 -11.04
CA GLU A 176 0.60 -24.97 -9.95
C GLU A 176 0.58 -23.67 -9.13
N GLU A 177 0.71 -23.80 -7.82
CA GLU A 177 0.76 -22.64 -6.90
C GLU A 177 1.97 -21.72 -7.19
N SER A 178 3.10 -22.31 -7.60
CA SER A 178 4.32 -21.61 -8.02
C SER A 178 4.07 -20.64 -9.17
N GLU A 179 3.19 -20.99 -10.13
CA GLU A 179 2.86 -20.11 -11.24
C GLU A 179 2.01 -18.93 -10.79
N LYS A 180 1.07 -19.16 -9.85
CA LYS A 180 0.24 -18.09 -9.26
C LYS A 180 1.10 -17.09 -8.48
N GLU A 181 2.05 -17.59 -7.70
CA GLU A 181 3.04 -16.78 -7.01
C GLU A 181 3.81 -15.91 -8.01
N HIS A 182 4.31 -16.47 -9.11
CA HIS A 182 5.01 -15.69 -10.14
C HIS A 182 4.14 -14.61 -10.81
N TYR A 183 2.85 -14.85 -11.01
CA TYR A 183 1.93 -13.82 -11.54
C TYR A 183 1.73 -12.69 -10.53
N LEU A 184 1.64 -13.04 -9.25
CA LEU A 184 1.51 -12.07 -8.17
C LEU A 184 2.80 -11.25 -8.00
N GLU A 185 3.97 -11.89 -8.03
CA GLU A 185 5.29 -11.23 -8.02
C GLU A 185 5.38 -10.19 -9.14
N ASP A 186 4.99 -10.56 -10.36
CA ASP A 186 5.00 -9.66 -11.51
C ASP A 186 4.10 -8.42 -11.28
N CYS A 187 2.95 -8.59 -10.62
CA CYS A 187 2.08 -7.46 -10.25
C CYS A 187 2.72 -6.55 -9.20
N ILE A 188 3.27 -7.16 -8.14
CA ILE A 188 3.93 -6.46 -7.03
C ILE A 188 5.14 -5.67 -7.55
N ASP A 189 5.93 -6.26 -8.43
CA ASP A 189 7.11 -5.64 -9.02
C ASP A 189 6.76 -4.33 -9.75
N TYR A 190 5.72 -4.35 -10.58
CA TYR A 190 5.26 -3.13 -11.25
C TYR A 190 4.72 -2.10 -10.26
N PHE A 191 3.96 -2.53 -9.25
CA PHE A 191 3.43 -1.66 -8.23
C PHE A 191 4.55 -0.95 -7.43
N LEU A 192 5.47 -1.73 -6.86
CA LEU A 192 6.61 -1.22 -6.09
C LEU A 192 7.53 -0.34 -6.94
N THR A 193 7.69 -0.64 -8.24
CA THR A 193 8.45 0.21 -9.16
C THR A 193 7.81 1.59 -9.30
N VAL A 194 6.49 1.66 -9.55
CA VAL A 194 5.77 2.94 -9.64
C VAL A 194 5.83 3.70 -8.32
N ARG A 195 5.66 2.99 -7.19
CA ARG A 195 5.75 3.59 -5.85
C ARG A 195 7.14 4.13 -5.56
N GLY A 196 8.18 3.36 -5.87
CA GLY A 196 9.57 3.74 -5.71
C GLY A 196 9.92 5.00 -6.51
N PHE A 197 9.47 5.11 -7.76
CA PHE A 197 9.64 6.35 -8.53
C PHE A 197 8.92 7.55 -7.93
N ALA A 198 7.71 7.35 -7.41
CA ALA A 198 6.95 8.42 -6.75
C ALA A 198 7.67 8.91 -5.48
N VAL A 199 8.18 8.00 -4.66
CA VAL A 199 8.96 8.32 -3.45
C VAL A 199 10.27 9.02 -3.82
N ALA A 200 11.03 8.50 -4.78
CA ALA A 200 12.27 9.13 -5.23
C ALA A 200 12.04 10.56 -5.74
N LYS A 201 10.94 10.79 -6.47
CA LYS A 201 10.55 12.13 -6.94
C LYS A 201 10.18 13.06 -5.79
N LEU A 202 9.54 12.57 -4.74
CA LEU A 202 9.21 13.34 -3.55
C LEU A 202 10.48 13.74 -2.79
N VAL A 203 11.36 12.78 -2.52
CA VAL A 203 12.65 13.02 -1.85
C VAL A 203 13.47 14.04 -2.63
N ASN A 204 13.61 13.86 -3.95
CA ASN A 204 14.35 14.82 -4.79
C ASN A 204 13.76 16.24 -4.74
N LYS A 205 12.43 16.38 -4.67
CA LYS A 205 11.78 17.70 -4.52
C LYS A 205 12.07 18.32 -3.17
N GLN A 206 11.99 17.54 -2.09
CA GLN A 206 12.30 18.00 -0.74
C GLN A 206 13.77 18.43 -0.62
N THR A 207 14.71 17.61 -1.10
CA THR A 207 16.14 17.95 -1.12
C THR A 207 16.41 19.21 -1.96
N ALA A 208 15.76 19.36 -3.12
CA ALA A 208 15.89 20.55 -3.95
C ALA A 208 15.31 21.82 -3.30
N GLN A 209 14.23 21.70 -2.50
CA GLN A 209 13.67 22.79 -1.72
C GLN A 209 14.61 23.20 -0.58
N SER A 210 15.10 22.24 0.21
CA SER A 210 16.08 22.50 1.28
C SER A 210 17.38 23.12 0.74
N ALA A 211 17.85 22.69 -0.43
CA ALA A 211 19.01 23.29 -1.09
C ALA A 211 18.77 24.74 -1.55
N LYS A 212 17.54 25.10 -1.93
CA LYS A 212 17.16 26.48 -2.29
C LYS A 212 17.00 27.36 -1.06
N GLU A 213 16.47 26.83 0.04
CA GLU A 213 16.37 27.54 1.32
C GLU A 213 17.74 27.82 1.92
N ASN A 214 18.65 26.84 1.91
CA ASN A 214 20.03 27.03 2.36
C ASN A 214 20.81 28.02 1.50
N LYS A 215 20.49 28.17 0.20
CA LYS A 215 21.07 29.22 -0.66
C LYS A 215 20.55 30.63 -0.36
N LYS A 216 19.34 30.78 0.21
CA LYS A 216 18.80 32.08 0.61
C LYS A 216 19.34 32.55 1.96
N THR A 217 19.75 31.64 2.83
CA THR A 217 20.31 31.94 4.16
C THR A 217 21.84 31.94 4.21
N SER A 218 22.51 31.30 3.24
CA SER A 218 23.96 31.45 3.10
C SER A 218 24.29 32.81 2.49
N ALA A 219 24.57 33.81 3.34
CA ALA A 219 25.29 35.00 2.91
C ALA A 219 26.49 34.55 2.07
N SER A 220 26.65 35.11 0.87
CA SER A 220 27.71 34.65 -0.02
C SER A 220 29.06 34.77 0.72
N LEU A 221 30.03 33.89 0.45
CA LEU A 221 31.38 34.00 1.01
C LEU A 221 31.96 35.42 0.83
N ARG A 222 31.57 36.14 -0.23
CA ARG A 222 31.92 37.55 -0.45
C ARG A 222 31.27 38.51 0.55
N ASP A 223 30.02 38.27 0.96
CA ASP A 223 29.34 39.09 1.96
C ASP A 223 29.87 38.82 3.36
N ALA A 224 30.17 37.55 3.67
CA ALA A 224 30.85 37.16 4.91
C ALA A 224 32.28 37.73 5.00
N LEU A 225 33.04 37.74 3.90
CA LEU A 225 34.37 38.38 3.82
C LEU A 225 34.30 39.91 3.92
N LYS A 226 33.25 40.54 3.38
CA LYS A 226 33.03 41.99 3.54
C LYS A 226 32.73 42.36 4.99
N THR A 227 31.85 41.63 5.69
CA THR A 227 31.59 41.86 7.12
C THR A 227 32.82 41.58 7.98
N PHE A 228 33.61 40.55 7.67
CA PHE A 228 34.87 40.27 8.37
C PHE A 228 35.91 41.39 8.19
N ASN A 229 36.08 41.92 6.97
CA ASN A 229 36.98 43.04 6.69
C ASN A 229 36.49 44.38 7.26
N VAL A 230 35.18 44.59 7.38
CA VAL A 230 34.61 45.78 8.03
C VAL A 230 34.83 45.73 9.55
N SER A 231 34.74 44.56 10.17
CA SER A 231 34.97 44.37 11.61
C SER A 231 36.45 44.55 12.01
N GLN A 232 37.41 44.17 11.16
CA GLN A 232 38.83 44.43 11.44
C GLN A 232 39.25 45.90 11.27
N LYS A 233 38.56 46.68 10.42
CA LYS A 233 38.83 48.12 10.26
C LYS A 233 38.29 48.97 11.42
N SER A 234 37.26 48.52 12.13
CA SER A 234 36.71 49.26 13.29
C SER A 234 37.51 49.02 14.58
N VAL A 235 38.18 47.88 14.73
CA VAL A 235 39.05 47.61 15.90
C VAL A 235 40.34 48.42 15.84
N ASN A 236 40.86 48.73 14.64
CA ASN A 236 42.15 49.41 14.49
C ASN A 236 42.08 50.96 14.53
N LYS A 237 40.90 51.55 14.76
CA LYS A 237 40.73 53.01 14.90
C LYS A 237 40.65 53.51 16.35
N ASN A 238 40.56 52.62 17.34
CA ASN A 238 40.45 53.01 18.77
C ASN A 238 41.72 52.84 19.60
N SER A 239 42.85 52.42 19.00
CA SER A 239 44.12 52.21 19.72
C SER A 239 45.10 53.40 19.66
N GLY A 240 44.67 54.58 19.20
CA GLY A 240 45.58 55.70 18.89
C GLY A 240 45.21 57.06 19.47
N ALA A 241 44.58 57.14 20.66
CA ALA A 241 44.32 58.43 21.31
C ALA A 241 44.50 58.35 22.83
N THR A 242 45.74 58.25 23.30
CA THR A 242 46.10 58.65 24.67
C THR A 242 47.59 58.91 24.79
N ARG A 243 47.95 60.20 24.87
CA ARG A 243 49.06 60.84 25.63
C ARG A 243 49.08 62.30 25.18
N LYS A 244 48.55 63.23 25.99
CA LYS A 244 49.26 64.00 27.02
C LYS A 244 50.52 64.67 26.49
#